data_AF-A0A2G5J3V6-F1
#
_entry.id   AF-A0A2G5J3V6-F1
#
_cell.length_a   1.000
_cell.length_b   1.000
_cell.length_c   1.000
_cell.angle_alpha   90.00
_cell.angle_beta   90.00
_cell.angle_gamma   90.00
#
_symmetry.space_group_name_H-M   'P 1'
#
loop_
_entity.id
_entity.type
_entity.pdbx_description
1 polymer ?
#
loop_
_entity_poly.entity_id
_entity_poly.type
_entity_poly.pdbx_seq_one_letter_code
_entity_poly.pdbx_strand_id
1 'polypeptide(L)' 'MSACDICHICGHPNADVADHVISIAKGGDPLDINNLRPAHGVKKCPTCGRNCNGEKSDKLLSEVSTLKTSRDWFAE' A
#
# COMPACT_ATOMS: atom_id res chain seq x y z
N MET A 1 9.19 18.73 4.20
CA MET A 1 7.89 18.08 3.97
C MET A 1 8.07 16.62 4.34
N SER A 2 7.45 16.12 5.40
CA SER A 2 7.39 14.66 5.61
C SER A 2 6.50 14.10 4.52
N ALA A 3 7.11 13.43 3.54
CA ALA A 3 6.38 12.46 2.76
C ALA A 3 5.81 11.47 3.78
N CYS A 4 4.49 11.33 3.81
CA CYS A 4 3.85 10.43 4.75
C CYS A 4 4.19 9.00 4.27
N ASP A 5 5.25 8.40 4.80
CA ASP A 5 5.76 7.07 4.40
C ASP A 5 4.87 5.92 4.93
N ILE A 6 3.56 6.19 5.08
CA ILE A 6 2.57 5.24 5.53
C ILE A 6 2.11 4.42 4.34
N CYS A 7 2.31 3.11 4.42
CA CYS A 7 1.87 2.17 3.40
C CYS A 7 0.35 2.20 3.28
N HIS A 8 -0.17 2.53 2.11
CA HIS A 8 -1.62 2.65 1.89
C HIS A 8 -2.37 1.31 1.93
N ILE A 9 -1.64 0.18 1.85
CA ILE A 9 -2.18 -1.18 1.88
C ILE A 9 -2.32 -1.70 3.31
N CYS A 10 -1.30 -1.50 4.16
CA CYS A 10 -1.25 -2.08 5.51
C CYS A 10 -1.29 -1.06 6.66
N GLY A 11 -1.16 0.24 6.37
CA GLY A 11 -1.20 1.32 7.35
C GLY A 11 0.07 1.52 8.18
N HIS A 12 1.14 0.75 7.93
CA HIS A 12 2.39 0.87 8.68
C HIS A 12 3.39 1.86 8.03
N PRO A 13 4.25 2.53 8.82
CA PRO A 13 5.27 3.43 8.31
C PRO A 13 6.41 2.70 7.57
N ASN A 14 7.33 3.50 7.02
CA ASN A 14 8.53 3.06 6.30
C ASN A 14 8.22 2.43 4.93
N ALA A 15 7.18 2.89 4.25
CA ALA A 15 6.95 2.57 2.85
C ALA A 15 8.13 3.08 2.00
N ASP A 16 8.63 2.26 1.09
CA ASP A 16 9.87 2.52 0.34
C ASP A 16 9.65 2.62 -1.18
N VAL A 17 8.44 2.35 -1.65
CA VAL A 17 8.07 2.42 -3.08
C VAL A 17 6.75 3.17 -3.27
N ALA A 18 6.53 3.68 -4.49
CA ALA A 18 5.24 4.18 -4.92
C ALA A 18 4.47 3.05 -5.64
N ASP A 19 3.20 2.84 -5.26
CA ASP A 19 2.27 1.89 -5.86
C ASP A 19 1.08 2.63 -6.48
N HIS A 20 0.60 2.14 -7.61
CA HIS A 20 -0.63 2.62 -8.23
C HIS A 20 -1.84 2.06 -7.49
N VAL A 21 -2.70 2.92 -6.93
CA VAL A 21 -3.94 2.53 -6.24
C VAL A 21 -4.84 1.71 -7.18
N ILE A 22 -4.98 2.18 -8.41
CA ILE A 22 -5.56 1.48 -9.55
C ILE A 22 -4.41 1.03 -10.43
N SER A 23 -4.20 -0.28 -10.50
CA SER A 23 -3.16 -0.90 -11.32
C SER A 23 -3.30 -0.53 -12.80
N ILE A 24 -2.17 -0.34 -13.49
CA ILE A 24 -2.15 -0.02 -14.93
C ILE A 24 -2.90 -1.08 -15.75
N ALA A 25 -2.75 -2.36 -15.38
CA ALA A 25 -3.45 -3.49 -16.01
C ALA A 25 -4.99 -3.40 -15.91
N LYS A 26 -5.53 -2.61 -14.97
CA LYS A 26 -6.97 -2.37 -14.77
C LYS A 26 -7.41 -1.00 -15.31
N GLY A 27 -6.54 -0.30 -16.06
CA GLY A 27 -6.85 1.00 -16.65
C GLY A 27 -6.44 2.21 -15.80
N GLY A 28 -5.61 2.02 -14.77
CA GLY A 28 -5.03 3.14 -14.03
C GLY A 28 -4.04 3.93 -14.89
N ASP A 29 -4.07 5.26 -14.81
CA ASP A 29 -3.11 6.11 -15.51
C ASP A 29 -1.72 5.96 -14.86
N PRO A 30 -0.67 5.62 -15.64
CA PRO A 30 0.68 5.47 -15.12
C PRO A 30 1.30 6.77 -14.59
N LEU A 31 0.84 7.93 -15.05
CA LEU A 31 1.39 9.24 -14.75
C LEU A 31 0.51 10.09 -13.80
N ASP A 32 -0.69 9.61 -13.46
CA ASP A 32 -1.54 10.30 -12.50
C ASP A 32 -0.93 10.22 -11.10
N ILE A 33 -0.44 11.36 -10.62
CA ILE A 33 0.15 11.49 -9.29
C ILE A 33 -0.86 11.21 -8.17
N ASN A 34 -2.16 11.40 -8.42
CA ASN A 34 -3.20 11.09 -7.45
C ASN A 34 -3.46 9.58 -7.32
N ASN A 35 -3.08 8.81 -8.35
CA ASN A 35 -3.13 7.37 -8.35
C ASN A 35 -1.89 6.74 -7.68
N LEU A 36 -0.87 7.53 -7.32
CA LEU A 36 0.34 7.02 -6.66
C LEU A 36 0.24 7.17 -5.14
N ARG A 37 0.49 6.07 -4.43
CA ARG A 37 0.56 6.05 -2.96
C ARG A 37 1.74 5.24 -2.44
N PRO A 38 2.29 5.56 -1.26
CA PRO A 38 3.40 4.81 -0.68
C PRO A 38 3.01 3.37 -0.33
N ALA A 39 3.87 2.40 -0.63
CA ALA A 39 3.72 1.00 -0.24
C ALA A 39 5.07 0.37 0.14
N HIS A 40 5.04 -0.80 0.79
CA HIS A 40 6.24 -1.61 1.02
C HIS A 40 6.52 -2.50 -0.19
N GLY A 41 7.75 -2.41 -0.70
CA GLY A 41 8.25 -3.21 -1.80
C GLY A 41 9.00 -4.47 -1.34
N VAL A 42 10.05 -4.83 -2.08
CA VAL A 42 10.86 -6.04 -1.84
C VAL A 42 11.54 -6.06 -0.47
N LYS A 43 11.76 -4.88 0.15
CA LYS A 43 12.30 -4.77 1.52
C LYS A 43 11.34 -5.27 2.60
N LYS A 44 10.06 -5.47 2.22
CA LYS A 44 8.95 -5.92 3.07
C LYS A 44 8.63 -4.94 4.19
N CYS A 45 7.39 -5.00 4.66
CA CYS A 45 6.96 -4.26 5.83
C CYS A 45 7.68 -4.82 7.09
N PRO A 46 8.32 -3.99 7.93
CA PRO A 46 8.95 -4.45 9.17
C PRO A 46 7.93 -4.97 10.20
N THR A 47 6.67 -4.54 10.10
CA THR A 47 5.59 -4.95 11.01
C THR A 47 4.85 -6.18 10.48
N CYS A 48 4.47 -6.20 9.20
CA CYS A 48 3.74 -7.33 8.60
C CYS A 48 4.65 -8.47 8.12
N GLY A 49 5.92 -8.21 7.84
CA GLY A 49 6.85 -9.14 7.18
C GLY A 49 6.56 -9.38 5.70
N ARG A 50 5.77 -8.52 5.06
CA ARG A 50 5.11 -8.74 3.76
C ARG A 50 5.57 -7.78 2.67
N ASN A 51 5.62 -8.26 1.43
CA ASN A 51 5.84 -7.39 0.26
C ASN A 51 4.47 -6.87 -0.20
N CYS A 52 3.94 -5.87 0.50
CA CYS A 52 2.56 -5.40 0.33
C CYS A 52 2.25 -5.02 -1.14
N ASN A 53 3.16 -4.31 -1.80
CA ASN A 53 3.02 -3.95 -3.22
C ASN A 53 2.98 -5.20 -4.11
N GLY A 54 3.95 -6.12 -3.94
CA GLY A 54 4.01 -7.35 -4.73
C GLY A 54 2.84 -8.30 -4.49
N GLU A 55 2.32 -8.37 -3.26
CA GLU A 55 1.17 -9.22 -2.91
C GLU A 55 -0.16 -8.63 -3.40
N LYS A 56 -0.27 -7.29 -3.48
CA LYS A 56 -1.38 -6.62 -4.16
C LYS A 56 -1.38 -6.93 -5.65
N SER A 57 -0.23 -6.80 -6.33
CA SER A 57 -0.13 -7.01 -7.77
C SER A 57 -1.16 -6.12 -8.52
N ASP A 58 -1.99 -6.70 -9.38
CA ASP A 58 -3.01 -5.99 -10.15
C ASP A 58 -4.35 -5.81 -9.41
N LYS A 59 -4.49 -6.38 -8.21
CA LYS A 59 -5.75 -6.34 -7.44
C LYS A 59 -6.06 -4.92 -6.97
N LEU A 60 -7.33 -4.54 -7.02
CA LEU A 60 -7.81 -3.30 -6.41
C LEU A 60 -7.66 -3.38 -4.89
N LEU A 61 -7.53 -2.23 -4.22
CA LEU A 61 -7.52 -2.19 -2.75
C LEU A 61 -8.77 -2.82 -2.12
N SER A 62 -9.91 -2.79 -2.79
CA SER A 62 -11.12 -3.49 -2.33
C SER A 62 -10.99 -5.02 -2.38
N GLU A 63 -10.14 -5.54 -3.27
CA GLU A 63 -9.87 -6.97 -3.44
C GLU A 63 -8.69 -7.43 -2.57
N VAL A 64 -7.74 -6.53 -2.30
CA VAL A 64 -6.72 -6.70 -1.28
C VAL A 64 -7.39 -6.44 0.05
N SER A 65 -8.08 -7.45 0.58
CA SER A 65 -8.64 -7.42 1.93
C SER A 65 -7.63 -6.76 2.87
N THR A 66 -7.98 -5.59 3.39
CA THR A 66 -7.26 -4.96 4.50
C THR A 66 -6.99 -6.08 5.49
N LEU A 67 -5.70 -6.28 5.81
CA LEU A 67 -5.35 -7.33 6.73
C LEU A 67 -6.19 -7.14 7.98
N LYS A 68 -7.05 -8.12 8.29
CA LYS A 68 -7.54 -8.36 9.64
C LYS A 68 -6.34 -8.73 10.50
N THR A 69 -5.43 -7.79 10.75
CA THR A 69 -4.59 -7.87 11.93
C THR A 69 -5.54 -7.67 13.09
N SER A 70 -5.52 -8.55 14.09
CA SER A 70 -6.55 -8.63 15.15
C SER A 70 -6.56 -7.47 16.15
N ARG A 71 -6.12 -6.27 15.76
CA ARG A 71 -6.08 -5.08 16.59
C ARG A 71 -6.44 -3.85 15.74
N ASP A 72 -7.73 -3.54 15.71
CA ASP A 72 -8.23 -2.18 15.54
C ASP A 72 -7.68 -1.32 16.68
N TRP A 73 -6.61 -0.57 16.43
CA TRP A 73 -6.25 0.56 17.27
C TRP A 73 -6.88 1.81 16.69
N PHE A 74 -8.20 1.94 16.84
CA PHE A 74 -8.81 3.26 16.88
C PHE A 74 -8.42 3.90 18.22
N ALA A 75 -7.49 4.86 18.16
CA ALA A 75 -7.61 6.08 18.94
C ALA A 75 -7.91 7.14 17.88
N GLU A 76 -9.04 7.83 17.86
CA GLU A 76 -9.73 8.53 18.96
C GLU A 76 -11.27 8.43 18.86
#